data_AF-A0A7Y2GP66-F1
#
_entry.id   AF-A0A7Y2GP66-F1
#
_cell.length_a   1.000
_cell.length_b   1.000
_cell.length_c   1.000
_cell.angle_alpha   90.00
_cell.angle_beta   90.00
_cell.angle_gamma   90.00
#
_symmetry.space_group_name_H-M   'P 1'
#
loop_
_entity.id
_entity.type
_entity.pdbx_description
1 polymer ?
#
loop_
_entity_poly.entity_id
_entity_poly.type
_entity_poly.pdbx_seq_one_letter_code
_entity_poly.pdbx_strand_id
1 'polypeptide(L)'
;MYEFYAGVPSFSLNNEYYRRNQYSIDQSEKQVQHQKVLYVSQSAKDADLAFPKVDGAEYYGRFINDFESFRKLRVFIENPPDAQTKRDKLLKVYNPYNEPIDLKKLRFNVAFMTDNTKKKERWRIQPKPIDSTISRLPANDTLTLTFRLPKPTMKNPRYIRIGISENGLCYGINGKKIKLE
;
A
#
# COMPACT_ATOMS: atom_id res chain seq x y z
N MET A 1 14.23 3.81 14.71
CA MET A 1 13.95 4.68 15.88
C MET A 1 13.10 3.92 16.89
N TYR A 2 11.93 3.38 16.50
CA TYR A 2 11.12 2.58 17.42
C TYR A 2 11.84 1.31 17.92
N GLU A 3 12.50 0.57 17.03
CA GLU A 3 13.30 -0.61 17.41
C GLU A 3 14.37 -0.30 18.47
N PHE A 4 15.08 0.82 18.31
CA PHE A 4 16.11 1.27 19.25
C PHE A 4 15.55 1.50 20.66
N TYR A 5 14.36 2.07 20.79
CA TYR A 5 13.73 2.33 22.09
C TYR A 5 13.00 1.12 22.67
N ALA A 6 12.44 0.26 21.81
CA ALA A 6 11.66 -0.89 22.23
C ALA A 6 12.53 -2.14 22.50
N GLY A 7 13.77 -2.17 21.98
CA GLY A 7 14.67 -3.32 22.12
C GLY A 7 14.20 -4.58 21.40
N VAL A 8 13.20 -4.46 20.50
CA VAL A 8 12.59 -5.58 19.77
C VAL A 8 12.48 -5.27 18.28
N PRO A 9 12.65 -6.29 17.39
CA PRO A 9 12.50 -6.11 15.95
C PRO A 9 11.22 -5.37 15.61
N SER A 10 11.34 -4.27 14.86
CA SER A 10 10.20 -3.40 14.58
C SER A 10 10.13 -3.05 13.10
N PHE A 11 8.90 -2.96 12.59
CA PHE A 11 8.64 -2.63 11.20
C PHE A 11 7.51 -1.60 11.10
N SER A 12 7.67 -0.63 10.20
CA SER A 12 6.61 0.32 9.87
C SER A 12 6.05 0.03 8.48
N LEU A 13 4.75 -0.22 8.39
CA LEU A 13 4.06 -0.49 7.14
C LEU A 13 4.17 0.64 6.10
N ASN A 14 4.51 1.87 6.49
CA ASN A 14 4.57 3.01 5.56
C ASN A 14 3.31 3.10 4.67
N ASN A 15 2.14 3.05 5.32
CA ASN A 15 0.86 3.06 4.65
C ASN A 15 0.44 4.48 4.20
N GLU A 16 -0.71 4.58 3.56
CA GLU A 16 -1.30 5.80 3.00
C GLU A 16 -1.53 6.94 4.01
N TYR A 17 -1.54 6.66 5.32
CA TYR A 17 -1.66 7.65 6.39
C TYR A 17 -0.32 8.28 6.77
N TYR A 18 0.80 7.67 6.38
CA TYR A 18 2.14 8.05 6.79
C TYR A 18 3.05 8.37 5.58
N ARG A 19 4.30 8.73 5.88
CA ARG A 19 5.37 8.97 4.89
C ARG A 19 6.38 7.83 4.98
N ARG A 20 7.12 7.59 3.90
CA ARG A 20 8.25 6.65 3.90
C ARG A 20 9.26 7.06 4.98
N ASN A 21 9.80 6.08 5.68
CA ASN A 21 10.80 6.22 6.73
C ASN A 21 11.94 5.21 6.52
N GLN A 22 12.85 5.04 7.49
CA GLN A 22 14.01 4.16 7.34
C GLN A 22 13.65 2.71 6.97
N TYR A 23 12.50 2.22 7.45
CA TYR A 23 12.00 0.87 7.18
C TYR A 23 11.61 0.64 5.72
N SER A 24 11.54 1.71 4.91
CA SER A 24 11.37 1.60 3.46
C SER A 24 12.67 1.23 2.73
N ILE A 25 13.83 1.31 3.40
CA ILE A 25 15.17 1.13 2.81
C ILE A 25 15.86 -0.10 3.41
N ASP A 26 15.65 -0.37 4.70
CA ASP A 26 16.29 -1.48 5.41
C ASP A 26 15.63 -2.86 5.16
N GLN A 27 16.10 -3.85 5.90
CA GLN A 27 15.62 -5.23 5.85
C GLN A 27 14.68 -5.60 7.01
N SER A 28 14.18 -4.64 7.80
CA SER A 28 13.35 -4.93 8.98
C SER A 28 12.05 -5.68 8.63
N GLU A 29 11.46 -5.42 7.45
CA GLU A 29 10.31 -6.20 6.95
C GLU A 29 10.62 -7.70 6.93
N LYS A 30 11.82 -8.11 6.51
CA LYS A 30 12.21 -9.53 6.42
C LYS A 30 12.26 -10.20 7.80
N GLN A 31 12.59 -9.45 8.86
CA GLN A 31 12.69 -9.99 10.21
C GLN A 31 11.32 -10.32 10.82
N VAL A 32 10.26 -9.70 10.30
CA VAL A 32 8.89 -9.90 10.80
C VAL A 32 8.02 -10.75 9.85
N GLN A 33 8.51 -11.08 8.65
CA GLN A 33 7.80 -11.99 7.74
C GLN A 33 7.59 -13.36 8.38
N HIS A 34 6.38 -13.88 8.25
CA HIS A 34 5.91 -15.16 8.76
C HIS A 34 6.09 -15.35 10.27
N GLN A 35 6.19 -14.25 11.01
CA GLN A 35 6.26 -14.25 12.46
C GLN A 35 4.91 -13.87 13.06
N LYS A 36 4.71 -14.28 14.31
CA LYS A 36 3.67 -13.70 15.15
C LYS A 36 4.09 -12.28 15.55
N VAL A 37 3.31 -11.29 15.15
CA VAL A 37 3.59 -9.88 15.45
C VAL A 37 2.45 -9.22 16.20
N LEU A 38 2.77 -8.18 16.97
CA LEU A 38 1.80 -7.24 17.49
C LEU A 38 1.67 -6.06 16.52
N TYR A 39 0.54 -5.99 15.81
CA TYR A 39 0.21 -4.88 14.95
C TYR A 39 -0.43 -3.75 15.75
N VAL A 40 0.25 -2.60 15.81
CA VAL A 40 -0.21 -1.43 16.58
C VAL A 40 -0.76 -0.36 15.64
N SER A 41 -1.95 0.16 15.93
CA SER A 41 -2.56 1.29 15.23
C SER A 41 -3.21 2.30 16.19
N GLN A 42 -3.52 3.50 15.68
CA GLN A 42 -4.29 4.51 16.43
C GLN A 42 -5.79 4.25 16.41
N SER A 43 -6.25 3.31 15.59
CA SER A 43 -7.65 2.95 15.46
C SER A 43 -7.74 1.50 14.99
N ALA A 44 -8.22 0.63 15.86
CA ALA A 44 -8.60 -0.74 15.51
C ALA A 44 -9.96 -1.00 16.15
N LYS A 45 -10.92 -1.48 15.36
CA LYS A 45 -12.23 -1.89 15.88
C LYS A 45 -12.19 -3.31 16.47
N ASP A 46 -11.13 -4.03 16.16
CA ASP A 46 -10.86 -5.45 16.39
C ASP A 46 -9.56 -5.62 17.18
N ALA A 47 -9.32 -4.77 18.18
CA ALA A 47 -8.12 -4.84 19.01
C ALA A 47 -8.18 -6.03 19.97
N ASP A 48 -7.07 -6.75 20.11
CA ASP A 48 -6.89 -7.76 21.17
C ASP A 48 -6.47 -7.10 22.48
N LEU A 49 -5.82 -5.93 22.39
CA LEU A 49 -5.33 -5.17 23.52
C LEU A 49 -5.33 -3.66 23.24
N ALA A 50 -5.53 -2.87 24.28
CA ALA A 50 -5.43 -1.43 24.26
C ALA A 50 -4.42 -0.97 25.32
N PHE A 51 -3.65 0.07 25.02
CA PHE A 51 -2.70 0.65 25.96
C PHE A 51 -2.68 2.18 25.88
N PRO A 52 -2.57 2.87 27.03
CA PRO A 52 -2.65 4.32 27.08
C PRO A 52 -1.41 4.98 26.48
N LYS A 53 -1.64 6.13 25.85
CA LYS A 53 -0.63 7.11 25.48
C LYS A 53 -0.39 8.06 26.65
N VAL A 54 0.72 8.80 26.54
CA VAL A 54 1.05 9.88 27.47
C VAL A 54 -0.03 10.97 27.54
N ASP A 55 -0.75 11.21 26.44
CA ASP A 55 -1.83 12.19 26.34
C ASP A 55 -3.22 11.66 26.74
N GLY A 56 -3.30 10.41 27.22
CA GLY A 56 -4.55 9.75 27.63
C GLY A 56 -5.36 9.13 26.49
N ALA A 57 -4.98 9.31 25.22
CA ALA A 57 -5.56 8.53 24.12
C ALA A 57 -5.05 7.09 24.14
N GLU A 58 -5.68 6.17 23.40
CA GLU A 58 -5.26 4.76 23.36
C GLU A 58 -4.53 4.41 22.05
N TYR A 59 -3.58 3.48 22.18
CA TYR A 59 -3.12 2.65 21.07
C TYR A 59 -3.84 1.32 21.13
N TYR A 60 -4.10 0.76 19.95
CA TYR A 60 -4.77 -0.53 19.80
C TYR A 60 -3.81 -1.52 19.15
N GLY A 61 -3.64 -2.67 19.81
CA GLY A 61 -2.82 -3.78 19.35
C GLY A 61 -3.67 -4.96 18.92
N ARG A 62 -3.27 -5.61 17.82
CA ARG A 62 -3.85 -6.87 17.36
C ARG A 62 -2.74 -7.84 16.99
N PHE A 63 -2.85 -9.10 17.41
CA PHE A 63 -1.91 -10.14 17.03
C PHE A 63 -2.18 -10.63 15.61
N ILE A 64 -1.11 -10.80 14.83
CA ILE A 64 -1.15 -11.45 13.52
C ILE A 64 -0.18 -12.60 13.61
N ASN A 65 -0.67 -13.85 13.55
CA ASN A 65 0.14 -15.05 13.80
C ASN A 65 1.14 -15.35 12.66
N ASP A 66 0.80 -14.99 11.43
CA ASP A 66 1.62 -15.19 10.23
C ASP A 66 1.62 -13.88 9.45
N PHE A 67 2.46 -12.94 9.89
CA PHE A 67 2.52 -11.63 9.27
C PHE A 67 3.19 -11.72 7.90
N GLU A 68 2.47 -11.30 6.86
CA GLU A 68 3.00 -11.25 5.51
C GLU A 68 2.69 -9.88 4.88
N SER A 69 3.74 -9.15 4.50
CA SER A 69 3.64 -7.85 3.84
C SER A 69 4.48 -7.79 2.57
N PHE A 70 4.05 -6.95 1.63
CA PHE A 70 4.68 -6.74 0.34
C PHE A 70 4.90 -5.23 0.10
N ARG A 71 5.39 -4.48 1.09
CA ARG A 71 5.46 -3.01 1.02
C ARG A 71 6.45 -2.48 0.01
N LYS A 72 7.42 -3.29 -0.38
CA LYS A 72 8.43 -2.92 -1.37
C LYS A 72 7.92 -3.04 -2.80
N LEU A 73 6.74 -3.61 -3.04
CA LEU A 73 6.11 -3.60 -4.37
C LEU A 73 6.05 -2.19 -4.94
N ARG A 74 6.44 -2.05 -6.21
CA ARG A 74 6.50 -0.76 -6.90
C ARG A 74 5.50 -0.70 -8.02
N VAL A 75 4.82 0.44 -8.12
CA VAL A 75 3.78 0.65 -9.13
C VAL A 75 4.14 1.81 -10.04
N PHE A 76 3.98 1.60 -11.34
CA PHE A 76 4.22 2.57 -12.39
C PHE A 76 3.00 2.64 -13.31
N ILE A 77 2.62 3.85 -13.69
CA ILE A 77 1.63 4.08 -14.76
C ILE A 77 2.40 4.72 -15.90
N GLU A 78 2.22 4.19 -17.10
CA GLU A 78 2.77 4.78 -18.31
C GLU A 78 1.92 5.96 -18.75
N ASN A 79 2.58 7.10 -18.99
CA ASN A 79 2.00 8.41 -19.30
C ASN A 79 1.15 9.02 -18.17
N PRO A 80 1.01 10.35 -18.13
CA PRO A 80 0.05 11.01 -17.26
C PRO A 80 -1.36 10.53 -17.65
N PRO A 81 -2.12 9.91 -16.73
CA PRO A 81 -3.44 9.46 -17.08
C PRO A 81 -4.39 10.66 -17.06
N ASP A 82 -4.95 11.00 -18.21
CA ASP A 82 -6.10 11.90 -18.28
C ASP A 82 -7.29 11.26 -17.53
N ALA A 83 -7.74 11.93 -16.47
CA ALA A 83 -8.87 11.52 -15.63
C ALA A 83 -10.23 11.55 -16.36
N GLN A 84 -10.31 12.21 -17.51
CA GLN A 84 -11.52 12.32 -18.32
C GLN A 84 -11.68 11.14 -19.30
N THR A 85 -10.60 10.43 -19.62
CA THR A 85 -10.64 9.33 -20.58
C THR A 85 -11.20 8.04 -19.97
N LYS A 86 -12.23 7.46 -20.60
CA LYS A 86 -12.78 6.14 -20.25
C LYS A 86 -11.93 4.96 -20.75
N ARG A 87 -10.71 5.22 -21.25
CA ARG A 87 -9.83 4.20 -21.82
C ARG A 87 -9.13 3.43 -20.72
N ASP A 88 -8.90 2.14 -20.98
CA ASP A 88 -8.06 1.32 -20.12
C ASP A 88 -6.62 1.88 -20.12
N LYS A 89 -6.00 1.87 -18.95
CA LYS A 89 -4.63 2.34 -18.70
C LYS A 89 -3.76 1.16 -18.32
N LEU A 90 -2.48 1.24 -18.70
CA LEU A 90 -1.48 0.26 -18.32
C LEU A 90 -0.89 0.59 -16.94
N LEU A 91 -0.87 -0.42 -16.09
CA LEU A 91 -0.32 -0.39 -14.75
C LEU A 91 0.77 -1.46 -14.65
N LYS A 92 2.01 -1.06 -14.45
CA LYS A 92 3.14 -1.97 -14.23
C LYS A 92 3.37 -2.14 -12.74
N VAL A 93 3.41 -3.39 -12.28
CA VAL A 93 3.68 -3.74 -10.89
C VAL A 93 4.97 -4.55 -10.84
N TYR A 94 6.00 -4.02 -10.21
CA TYR A 94 7.28 -4.69 -10.02
C TYR A 94 7.36 -5.33 -8.63
N ASN A 95 7.77 -6.60 -8.62
CA ASN A 95 8.02 -7.38 -7.42
C ASN A 95 9.52 -7.44 -7.12
N PRO A 96 10.01 -6.77 -6.06
CA PRO A 96 11.41 -6.86 -5.67
C PRO A 96 11.72 -8.07 -4.78
N TYR A 97 10.74 -8.93 -4.49
CA TYR A 97 10.93 -10.09 -3.64
C TYR A 97 11.39 -11.28 -4.50
N ASN A 98 12.11 -12.22 -3.86
CA ASN A 98 12.64 -13.42 -4.49
C ASN A 98 11.58 -14.52 -4.69
N GLU A 99 10.32 -14.23 -4.39
CA GLU A 99 9.21 -15.19 -4.45
C GLU A 99 8.04 -14.60 -5.24
N PRO A 100 7.31 -15.44 -5.99
CA PRO A 100 6.11 -15.01 -6.70
C PRO A 100 4.97 -14.75 -5.71
N ILE A 101 4.15 -13.73 -5.99
CA ILE A 101 3.05 -13.31 -5.13
C ILE A 101 1.72 -13.63 -5.80
N ASP A 102 0.82 -14.32 -5.10
CA ASP A 102 -0.55 -14.55 -5.59
C ASP A 102 -1.30 -13.22 -5.72
N LEU A 103 -1.83 -12.93 -6.91
CA LEU A 103 -2.57 -11.69 -7.18
C LEU A 103 -3.82 -11.55 -6.31
N LYS A 104 -4.41 -12.66 -5.82
CA LYS A 104 -5.56 -12.65 -4.92
C LYS A 104 -5.24 -12.02 -3.55
N LYS A 105 -3.97 -12.04 -3.15
CA LYS A 105 -3.51 -11.37 -1.92
C LYS A 105 -3.52 -9.84 -2.07
N LEU A 106 -3.49 -9.34 -3.30
CA LEU A 106 -3.32 -7.91 -3.60
C LEU A 106 -4.66 -7.22 -3.90
N ARG A 107 -4.83 -6.05 -3.32
CA ARG A 107 -5.95 -5.11 -3.58
C ARG A 107 -5.36 -3.76 -3.96
N PHE A 108 -5.98 -3.09 -4.92
CA PHE A 108 -5.47 -1.85 -5.47
C PHE A 108 -6.43 -0.69 -5.20
N ASN A 109 -5.88 0.49 -4.93
CA ASN A 109 -6.65 1.73 -4.93
C ASN A 109 -5.95 2.81 -5.77
N VAL A 110 -6.73 3.81 -6.16
CA VAL A 110 -6.20 5.10 -6.61
C VAL A 110 -6.56 6.15 -5.58
N ALA A 111 -5.55 6.91 -5.15
CA ALA A 111 -5.72 8.09 -4.31
C ALA A 111 -5.57 9.35 -5.18
N PHE A 112 -6.65 10.12 -5.31
CA PHE A 112 -6.66 11.44 -5.94
C PHE A 112 -6.28 12.51 -4.91
N MET A 113 -5.52 13.50 -5.36
CA MET A 113 -4.96 14.55 -4.50
C MET A 113 -5.05 15.91 -5.18
N THR A 114 -5.30 16.97 -4.40
CA THR A 114 -5.11 18.36 -4.86
C THR A 114 -3.64 18.80 -4.74
N ASP A 115 -3.34 20.05 -5.11
CA ASP A 115 -2.04 20.69 -4.87
C ASP A 115 -1.62 20.66 -3.39
N ASN A 116 -2.57 20.85 -2.48
CA ASN A 116 -2.32 20.81 -1.03
C ASN A 116 -2.06 19.41 -0.47
N THR A 117 -2.16 18.33 -1.26
CA THR A 117 -1.87 16.91 -0.95
C THR A 117 -2.57 16.27 0.26
N LYS A 118 -3.17 17.05 1.16
CA LYS A 118 -3.86 16.61 2.38
C LYS A 118 -5.27 16.13 2.10
N LYS A 119 -5.97 16.73 1.13
CA LYS A 119 -7.29 16.28 0.68
C LYS A 119 -7.12 15.10 -0.27
N LYS A 120 -7.50 13.91 0.20
CA LYS A 120 -7.41 12.67 -0.55
C LYS A 120 -8.79 12.08 -0.74
N GLU A 121 -9.14 11.79 -1.99
CA GLU A 121 -10.26 10.92 -2.33
C GLU A 121 -9.69 9.58 -2.78
N ARG A 122 -10.31 8.46 -2.39
CA ARG A 122 -9.79 7.12 -2.67
C ARG A 122 -10.85 6.26 -3.31
N TRP A 123 -10.46 5.59 -4.38
CA TRP A 123 -11.31 4.62 -5.07
C TRP A 123 -10.60 3.29 -5.17
N ARG A 124 -11.32 2.21 -4.82
CA ARG A 124 -10.84 0.86 -5.11
C ARG A 124 -10.85 0.66 -6.61
N ILE A 125 -9.79 0.05 -7.13
CA ILE A 125 -9.69 -0.38 -8.52
C ILE A 125 -9.41 -1.88 -8.55
N GLN A 126 -9.73 -2.51 -9.68
CA GLN A 126 -9.48 -3.93 -9.91
C GLN A 126 -8.70 -4.09 -11.21
N PRO A 127 -7.38 -3.81 -11.20
CA PRO A 127 -6.55 -4.07 -12.36
C PRO A 127 -6.55 -5.56 -12.69
N LYS A 128 -6.54 -5.90 -13.98
CA LYS A 128 -6.50 -7.28 -14.46
C LYS A 128 -5.25 -7.51 -15.29
N PRO A 129 -4.63 -8.69 -15.22
CA PRO A 129 -3.54 -9.02 -16.14
C PRO A 129 -4.07 -9.03 -17.57
N ILE A 130 -3.20 -8.67 -18.52
CA ILE A 130 -3.52 -8.72 -19.95
C ILE A 130 -3.88 -10.15 -20.37
N ASP A 131 -3.12 -11.12 -19.86
CA ASP A 131 -3.42 -12.54 -19.96
C ASP A 131 -4.13 -13.02 -18.68
N SER A 132 -5.37 -13.49 -18.83
CA SER A 132 -6.21 -13.94 -17.72
C SER A 132 -5.74 -15.23 -17.05
N THR A 133 -4.82 -15.97 -17.67
CA THR A 133 -4.22 -17.18 -17.09
C THR A 133 -3.20 -16.85 -16.00
N ILE A 134 -2.67 -15.63 -15.99
CA ILE A 134 -1.70 -15.16 -14.99
C ILE A 134 -2.40 -14.96 -13.65
N SER A 135 -2.02 -15.77 -12.67
CA SER A 135 -2.53 -15.70 -11.29
C SER A 135 -1.51 -15.19 -10.28
N ARG A 136 -0.24 -15.07 -10.68
CA ARG A 136 0.87 -14.68 -9.81
C ARG A 136 1.67 -13.55 -10.43
N LEU A 137 2.13 -12.64 -9.57
CA LEU A 137 3.14 -11.65 -9.86
C LEU A 137 4.52 -12.33 -9.74
N PRO A 138 5.31 -12.46 -10.83
CA PRO A 138 6.60 -13.15 -10.81
C PRO A 138 7.60 -12.51 -9.84
N ALA A 139 8.55 -13.30 -9.33
CA ALA A 139 9.64 -12.83 -8.48
C ALA A 139 10.64 -11.97 -9.28
N ASN A 140 11.16 -10.90 -8.68
CA ASN A 140 12.16 -10.01 -9.29
C ASN A 140 11.79 -9.48 -10.68
N ASP A 141 10.50 -9.39 -10.99
CA ASP A 141 10.01 -9.07 -12.32
C ASP A 141 8.72 -8.21 -12.26
N THR A 142 8.30 -7.72 -13.43
CA THR A 142 7.19 -6.79 -13.61
C THR A 142 6.02 -7.46 -14.31
N LEU A 143 4.83 -7.34 -13.74
CA LEU A 143 3.59 -7.69 -14.43
C LEU A 143 2.88 -6.43 -14.95
N THR A 144 2.39 -6.49 -16.18
CA THR A 144 1.53 -5.44 -16.74
C THR A 144 0.07 -5.80 -16.55
N LEU A 145 -0.67 -4.87 -15.94
CA LEU A 145 -2.11 -4.95 -15.68
C LEU A 145 -2.83 -3.83 -16.43
N THR A 146 -4.10 -4.03 -16.73
CA THR A 146 -5.00 -3.02 -17.29
C THR A 146 -6.03 -2.61 -16.26
N PHE A 147 -6.35 -1.33 -16.19
CA PHE A 147 -7.43 -0.82 -15.33
C PHE A 147 -8.08 0.42 -15.92
N ARG A 148 -9.32 0.70 -15.52
CA ARG A 148 -9.98 1.97 -15.79
C ARG A 148 -9.78 2.91 -14.62
N LEU A 149 -9.31 4.12 -14.91
CA LEU A 149 -9.23 5.18 -13.91
C LEU A 149 -10.66 5.63 -13.56
N PRO A 150 -11.11 5.51 -12.30
CA PRO A 150 -12.42 6.01 -11.90
C PRO A 150 -12.48 7.53 -12.00
N LYS A 151 -13.67 8.08 -12.23
CA LYS A 151 -13.89 9.52 -12.22
C LYS A 151 -13.92 10.02 -10.77
N PRO A 152 -13.05 10.95 -10.37
CA PRO A 152 -13.07 11.51 -9.01
C PRO A 152 -14.29 12.42 -8.80
N THR A 153 -14.80 12.46 -7.57
CA THR A 153 -15.86 13.38 -7.12
C THR A 153 -15.31 14.67 -6.51
N MET A 154 -14.04 14.66 -6.11
CA MET A 154 -13.37 15.82 -5.54
C MET A 154 -13.19 16.94 -6.56
N LYS A 155 -13.24 18.19 -6.08
CA LYS A 155 -12.94 19.37 -6.90
C LYS A 155 -11.43 19.47 -7.16
N ASN A 156 -11.06 19.77 -8.41
CA ASN A 156 -9.70 20.03 -8.85
C ASN A 156 -8.69 18.93 -8.47
N PRO A 157 -8.90 17.66 -8.89
CA PRO A 157 -7.89 16.63 -8.75
C PRO A 157 -6.66 17.02 -9.59
N ARG A 158 -5.49 17.00 -8.98
CA ARG A 158 -4.22 17.41 -9.63
C ARG A 158 -3.24 16.26 -9.75
N TYR A 159 -3.35 15.28 -8.86
CA TYR A 159 -2.44 14.15 -8.84
C TYR A 159 -3.14 12.88 -8.46
N ILE A 160 -2.55 11.77 -8.87
CA ILE A 160 -2.92 10.44 -8.39
C ILE A 160 -1.72 9.69 -7.82
N ARG A 161 -2.03 8.67 -7.04
CA ARG A 161 -1.09 7.63 -6.62
C ARG A 161 -1.84 6.30 -6.52
N ILE A 162 -1.23 5.22 -6.99
CA ILE A 162 -1.74 3.87 -6.79
C ILE A 162 -1.12 3.29 -5.51
N GLY A 163 -1.98 2.73 -4.65
CA GLY A 163 -1.59 1.99 -3.46
C GLY A 163 -1.98 0.52 -3.58
N ILE A 164 -1.19 -0.34 -2.92
CA ILE A 164 -1.46 -1.77 -2.80
C ILE A 164 -1.75 -2.07 -1.33
N SER A 165 -2.82 -2.81 -1.10
CA SER A 165 -3.17 -3.44 0.17
C SER A 165 -2.97 -4.94 -0.01
N GLU A 166 -2.31 -5.57 0.94
CA GLU A 166 -2.07 -7.00 0.95
C GLU A 166 -2.50 -7.60 2.28
N ASN A 167 -3.05 -8.83 2.25
CA ASN A 167 -3.40 -9.60 3.45
C ASN A 167 -4.24 -8.83 4.50
N GLY A 168 -5.13 -7.94 4.04
CA GLY A 168 -5.99 -7.13 4.92
C GLY A 168 -5.31 -5.92 5.56
N LEU A 169 -4.04 -5.67 5.27
CA LEU A 169 -3.30 -4.48 5.73
C LEU A 169 -3.76 -3.23 4.95
N CYS A 170 -3.55 -2.04 5.53
CA CYS A 170 -3.89 -0.77 4.87
C CYS A 170 -3.20 -0.60 3.51
N TYR A 171 -3.71 0.28 2.65
CA TYR A 171 -3.04 0.57 1.38
C TYR A 171 -1.70 1.27 1.61
N GLY A 172 -0.71 0.87 0.84
CA GLY A 172 0.65 1.39 0.87
C GLY A 172 0.85 2.62 0.00
N ILE A 173 2.08 3.15 0.05
CA ILE A 173 2.57 4.19 -0.85
C ILE A 173 3.47 3.60 -1.93
N ASN A 174 2.98 2.56 -2.61
CA ASN A 174 3.70 1.76 -3.61
C ASN A 174 4.00 2.54 -4.89
N GLY A 175 3.03 3.32 -5.38
CA GLY A 175 3.19 4.18 -6.54
C GLY A 175 3.83 5.54 -6.24
N LYS A 176 4.44 6.14 -7.26
CA LYS A 176 4.82 7.56 -7.23
C LYS A 176 3.58 8.45 -7.34
N LYS A 177 3.74 9.72 -6.95
CA LYS A 177 2.72 10.76 -7.21
C LYS A 177 2.83 11.16 -8.68
N ILE A 178 1.74 11.06 -9.43
CA ILE A 178 1.67 11.37 -10.87
C ILE A 178 0.74 12.55 -11.05
N LYS A 179 1.15 13.56 -11.83
CA LYS A 179 0.31 14.71 -12.16
C LYS A 179 -0.74 14.28 -13.19
N LEU A 180 -1.99 14.69 -12.96
CA LEU A 180 -3.05 14.54 -13.96
C LEU A 180 -2.88 15.64 -15.01
N GLU A 181 -3.13 15.29 -16.27
CA GLU A 181 -3.29 16.26 -17.37
C GLU A 181 -4.68 16.93 -17.32
#